data_AF-A0A2A8D1X2-F1
#
_entry.id   AF-A0A2A8D1X2-F1
#
_cell.length_a   1.000
_cell.length_b   1.000
_cell.length_c   1.000
_cell.angle_alpha   90.00
_cell.angle_beta   90.00
_cell.angle_gamma   90.00
#
_symmetry.space_group_name_H-M   'P 1'
#
loop_
_entity.id
_entity.type
_entity.pdbx_description
1 polymer ?
#
loop_
_entity_poly.entity_id
_entity_poly.type
_entity_poly.pdbx_seq_one_letter_code
_entity_poly.pdbx_strand_id
1 'polypeptide(L)'
;MVEKDLYSVLGVASDASQNEIRDAYIRISRVVHPDRFNENEQPVEWRQANKMLKEANQAYEILSDTDKRAQYDRARASSQSSTSKRGQKTSSRAASNQERSGTATSAPMNAGRAVFSDLPENVRKRLLDRQDGKAGRQWDAQTDGVFWKYVWLIVPCGWFWLLFTFASENQWGESELFWLSLITVAVSLFIGRQAHWIWRWHKSNLKCRFYVTPLYFVQAHLDEVRWWPLLSLQDLKVTHNHRNGGYQNTDIQLIFSEETWEVTISSKHDAESLLDGMRKVDQKMRQAAEKKQWGYFAEHDDFRSATSQDMKRGWLTKVRGLAYGLPLTAGLILMLAAFSINVDNPPGPSTSPALSGERTNTSRSPRPVPQETEAPRNTFDAPPQPLPRSGDVKRYHTGRAVAPLEIRTRAVERDYADRHYFVKITDYETDRRIATAFVRGGDTTKISVPLGTFRLKYATGETWYGENLHFGPETVYSEADQALYFADQGNQYSGYTVELFLQRNGNLRTDRIGRDEF
;
A
#
# COMPACT_ATOMS: atom_id res chain seq x y z
N MET A 1 36.14 -24.30 8.64
CA MET A 1 34.80 -23.94 9.13
C MET A 1 34.91 -22.51 9.64
N VAL A 2 34.12 -21.58 9.10
CA VAL A 2 34.13 -20.20 9.61
C VAL A 2 33.25 -20.21 10.85
N GLU A 3 33.88 -20.10 12.02
CA GLU A 3 33.18 -19.92 13.29
C GLU A 3 32.40 -18.60 13.21
N LYS A 4 31.08 -18.63 13.41
CA LYS A 4 30.23 -17.43 13.31
C LYS A 4 30.66 -16.41 14.36
N ASP A 5 30.75 -15.14 13.97
CA ASP A 5 31.11 -14.05 14.88
C ASP A 5 30.01 -13.86 15.93
N LEU A 6 30.36 -13.85 17.22
CA LEU A 6 29.39 -13.80 18.32
C LEU A 6 28.61 -12.48 18.32
N TYR A 7 29.24 -11.38 17.89
CA TYR A 7 28.56 -10.09 17.73
C TYR A 7 27.50 -10.15 16.62
N SER A 8 27.79 -10.88 15.54
CA SER A 8 26.84 -11.08 14.44
C SER A 8 25.65 -11.95 14.82
N VAL A 9 25.84 -12.90 15.75
CA VAL A 9 24.77 -13.77 16.27
C VAL A 9 23.75 -12.95 17.09
N LEU A 10 24.21 -11.95 17.84
CA LEU A 10 23.34 -11.04 18.59
C LEU A 10 22.86 -9.84 17.76
N GLY A 11 23.40 -9.64 16.55
CA GLY A 11 23.04 -8.51 15.68
C GLY A 11 23.51 -7.16 16.22
N VAL A 12 24.65 -7.12 16.90
CA VAL A 12 25.24 -5.90 17.49
C VAL A 12 26.63 -5.62 16.93
N ALA A 13 27.06 -4.36 16.96
CA ALA A 13 28.41 -3.97 16.56
C ALA A 13 29.46 -4.50 17.57
N SER A 14 30.71 -4.67 17.14
CA SER A 14 31.77 -5.19 18.02
C SER A 14 32.18 -4.24 19.15
N ASP A 15 31.88 -2.95 19.00
CA ASP A 15 32.05 -1.90 20.01
C ASP A 15 30.81 -1.70 20.89
N ALA A 16 29.76 -2.53 20.75
CA ALA A 16 28.54 -2.42 21.53
C ALA A 16 28.79 -2.48 23.04
N SER A 17 28.05 -1.66 23.79
CA SER A 17 28.05 -1.63 25.24
C SER A 17 27.42 -2.88 25.85
N GLN A 18 27.70 -3.16 27.14
CA GLN A 18 27.12 -4.30 27.85
C GLN A 18 25.58 -4.24 27.91
N ASN A 19 25.01 -3.03 27.98
CA ASN A 19 23.57 -2.83 27.97
C ASN A 19 22.97 -3.19 26.60
N GLU A 20 23.63 -2.81 25.50
CA GLU A 20 23.16 -3.14 24.15
C GLU A 20 23.23 -4.65 23.86
N ILE A 21 24.27 -5.33 24.35
CA ILE A 21 24.42 -6.79 24.26
C ILE A 21 23.29 -7.49 25.03
N ARG A 22 22.98 -7.01 26.24
CA ARG A 22 21.89 -7.53 27.07
C ARG A 22 20.52 -7.31 26.41
N ASP A 23 20.28 -6.12 25.88
CA ASP A 23 19.01 -5.79 25.24
C ASP A 23 18.81 -6.57 23.94
N ALA A 24 19.88 -6.79 23.17
CA ALA A 24 19.85 -7.63 21.97
C ALA A 24 19.51 -9.08 22.29
N TYR A 25 20.12 -9.63 23.34
CA TYR A 25 19.79 -10.98 23.83
C TYR A 25 18.33 -11.08 24.26
N ILE A 26 17.81 -10.14 25.06
CA ILE A 26 16.41 -10.13 25.49
C ILE A 26 15.44 -10.06 24.31
N ARG A 27 15.76 -9.26 23.28
CA ARG A 27 14.95 -9.18 22.05
C ARG A 27 14.90 -10.53 21.34
N ILE A 28 16.04 -11.19 21.15
CA ILE A 28 16.11 -12.50 20.48
C ILE A 28 15.34 -13.54 21.30
N SER A 29 15.59 -13.66 22.61
CA SER A 29 14.93 -14.64 23.47
C SER A 29 13.40 -14.49 23.51
N ARG A 30 12.86 -13.27 23.41
CA ARG A 30 11.39 -13.04 23.32
C ARG A 30 10.80 -13.48 21.98
N VAL A 31 11.59 -13.38 20.91
CA VAL A 31 11.15 -13.78 19.56
C VAL A 31 11.18 -15.29 19.41
N VAL A 32 12.25 -15.93 19.88
CA VAL A 32 12.49 -17.38 19.70
C VAL A 32 12.11 -18.24 20.92
N HIS A 33 11.33 -17.70 21.86
CA HIS A 33 10.95 -18.41 23.10
C HIS A 33 10.22 -19.73 22.79
N PRO A 34 10.57 -20.86 23.45
CA PRO A 34 9.97 -22.17 23.16
C PRO A 34 8.45 -22.21 23.36
N ASP A 35 7.90 -21.35 24.21
CA ASP A 35 6.45 -21.23 24.44
C ASP A 35 5.68 -20.62 23.24
N ARG A 36 6.39 -20.03 22.27
CA ARG A 36 5.80 -19.47 21.03
C ARG A 36 5.71 -20.47 19.88
N PHE A 37 6.41 -21.61 19.99
CA PHE A 37 6.51 -22.60 18.92
C PHE A 37 6.19 -23.99 19.46
N ASN A 38 5.23 -24.67 18.85
CA ASN A 38 4.87 -26.03 19.24
C ASN A 38 5.60 -27.05 18.36
N GLU A 39 6.34 -27.98 18.97
CA GLU A 39 7.12 -29.00 18.24
C GLU A 39 6.26 -29.87 17.31
N ASN A 40 5.00 -30.13 17.70
CA ASN A 40 4.10 -31.00 16.95
C ASN A 40 3.36 -30.28 15.81
N GLU A 41 3.09 -28.98 15.96
CA GLU A 41 2.36 -28.17 14.97
C GLU A 41 3.32 -27.44 14.01
N GLN A 42 4.52 -27.10 14.48
CA GLN A 42 5.50 -26.24 13.81
C GLN A 42 6.93 -26.82 13.90
N PRO A 43 7.19 -28.06 13.40
CA PRO A 43 8.45 -28.77 13.63
C PRO A 43 9.68 -28.15 12.96
N VAL A 44 9.50 -27.32 11.93
CA VAL A 44 10.61 -26.62 11.25
C VAL A 44 10.96 -25.33 11.99
N GLU A 45 9.94 -24.53 12.34
CA GLU A 45 10.12 -23.26 13.06
C GLU A 45 10.60 -23.51 14.49
N TRP A 46 10.10 -24.55 15.16
CA TRP A 46 10.58 -24.97 16.48
C TRP A 46 12.07 -25.34 16.47
N ARG A 47 12.53 -26.10 15.47
CA ARG A 47 13.96 -26.45 15.32
C ARG A 47 14.81 -25.22 15.04
N GLN A 48 14.31 -24.28 14.24
CA GLN A 48 15.02 -23.04 13.91
C GLN A 48 15.08 -22.09 15.10
N ALA A 49 13.97 -21.91 15.84
CA ALA A 49 13.89 -21.12 17.07
C ALA A 49 14.85 -21.67 18.13
N ASN A 50 14.86 -22.99 18.36
CA ASN A 50 15.81 -23.63 19.29
C ASN A 50 17.27 -23.45 18.88
N LYS A 51 17.57 -23.55 17.58
CA LYS A 51 18.93 -23.32 17.08
C LYS A 51 19.36 -21.86 17.30
N MET A 52 18.50 -20.90 16.98
CA MET A 52 18.77 -19.48 17.18
C MET A 52 18.90 -19.12 18.65
N LEU A 53 18.07 -19.69 19.52
CA LEU A 53 18.16 -19.51 20.97
C LEU A 53 19.47 -20.08 21.52
N LYS A 54 19.89 -21.25 21.05
CA LYS A 54 21.17 -21.86 21.44
C LYS A 54 22.36 -21.01 21.00
N GLU A 55 22.36 -20.52 19.76
CA GLU A 55 23.40 -19.63 19.25
C GLU A 55 23.44 -18.30 20.04
N ALA A 56 22.27 -17.70 20.34
CA ALA A 56 22.17 -16.48 21.12
C ALA A 56 22.64 -16.65 22.58
N ASN A 57 22.34 -17.78 23.23
CA ASN A 57 22.81 -18.10 24.57
C ASN A 57 24.34 -18.20 24.61
N GLN A 58 24.94 -18.89 23.63
CA GLN A 58 26.41 -19.03 23.52
C GLN A 58 27.10 -17.68 23.30
N ALA A 59 26.54 -16.83 22.44
CA ALA A 59 27.06 -15.49 22.21
C ALA A 59 26.93 -14.62 23.46
N TYR A 60 25.79 -14.65 24.13
CA TYR A 60 25.57 -13.88 25.35
C TYR A 60 26.48 -14.35 26.50
N GLU A 61 26.72 -15.65 26.67
CA GLU A 61 27.60 -16.19 27.72
C GLU A 61 29.04 -15.65 27.63
N ILE A 62 29.54 -15.45 26.41
CA ILE A 62 30.90 -14.96 26.17
C ILE A 62 30.94 -13.43 26.16
N LEU A 63 29.95 -12.76 25.59
CA LEU A 63 29.95 -11.30 25.42
C LEU A 63 29.48 -10.52 26.66
N SER A 64 28.66 -11.13 27.52
CA SER A 64 28.17 -10.51 28.76
C SER A 64 29.24 -10.44 29.86
N ASP A 65 30.18 -11.38 29.86
CA ASP A 65 31.31 -11.41 30.78
C ASP A 65 32.47 -10.59 30.19
N THR A 66 32.95 -9.61 30.97
CA THR A 66 33.96 -8.66 30.51
C THR A 66 35.31 -9.35 30.23
N ASP A 67 35.67 -10.37 31.03
CA ASP A 67 36.92 -11.11 30.87
C ASP A 67 36.86 -12.08 29.69
N LYS A 68 35.72 -12.75 29.51
CA LYS A 68 35.49 -13.63 28.34
C LYS A 68 35.42 -12.85 27.04
N ARG A 69 34.77 -11.68 27.04
CA ARG A 69 34.73 -10.77 25.89
C ARG A 69 36.13 -10.29 25.50
N ALA A 70 36.94 -9.87 26.48
CA ALA A 70 38.31 -9.44 26.21
C ALA A 70 39.20 -10.57 25.69
N GLN A 71 38.97 -11.82 26.11
CA GLN A 71 39.66 -12.99 25.55
C GLN A 71 39.21 -13.28 24.12
N TYR A 72 37.90 -13.21 23.86
CA TYR A 72 37.32 -13.37 22.53
C TYR A 72 37.83 -12.31 21.54
N ASP A 73 37.85 -11.04 21.94
CA ASP A 73 38.32 -9.94 21.10
C ASP A 73 39.82 -10.07 20.78
N ARG A 74 40.64 -10.50 21.75
CA ARG A 74 42.06 -10.80 21.52
C ARG A 74 42.26 -11.96 20.54
N ALA A 75 41.50 -13.04 20.71
CA ALA A 75 41.55 -14.18 19.79
C ALA A 75 41.13 -13.74 18.37
N ARG A 76 40.01 -13.02 18.25
CA ARG A 76 39.49 -12.47 16.99
C ARG A 76 40.48 -11.55 16.28
N ALA A 77 41.16 -10.66 17.01
CA ALA A 77 42.19 -9.78 16.47
C ALA A 77 43.44 -10.55 15.99
N SER A 78 43.85 -11.60 16.72
CA SER A 78 44.99 -12.44 16.32
C SER A 78 44.73 -13.19 15.01
N SER A 79 43.51 -13.73 14.83
CA SER A 79 43.04 -14.41 13.63
C SER A 79 42.99 -13.52 12.39
N GLN A 80 42.69 -12.22 12.58
CA GLN A 80 42.70 -11.22 11.49
C GLN A 80 44.12 -10.76 11.14
N SER A 81 45.05 -10.77 12.11
CA SER A 81 46.44 -10.34 11.90
C SER A 81 47.32 -11.35 11.16
N SER A 82 46.99 -12.65 11.20
CA SER A 82 47.73 -13.71 10.51
C SER A 82 47.56 -13.70 8.98
N THR A 83 46.58 -12.97 8.45
CA THR A 83 46.30 -12.90 7.01
C THR A 83 47.02 -11.73 6.33
N SER A 84 47.64 -10.82 7.09
CA SER A 84 48.22 -9.56 6.56
C SER A 84 49.76 -9.55 6.43
N LYS A 85 50.50 -10.53 6.97
CA LYS A 85 51.98 -10.46 7.07
C LYS A 85 52.82 -11.25 6.04
N ARG A 86 52.26 -11.78 4.94
CA ARG A 86 53.03 -12.50 3.90
C ARG A 86 53.01 -11.82 2.52
N GLY A 87 53.40 -10.54 2.46
CA GLY A 87 53.50 -9.86 1.16
C GLY A 87 53.98 -8.42 1.24
N GLN A 88 55.21 -8.18 1.72
CA GLN A 88 55.83 -6.85 1.53
C GLN A 88 57.36 -6.94 1.53
N LYS A 89 57.93 -7.26 0.36
CA LYS A 89 59.29 -6.87 -0.05
C LYS A 89 59.41 -7.06 -1.57
N THR A 90 59.12 -6.00 -2.31
CA THR A 90 59.83 -5.51 -3.51
C THR A 90 58.94 -4.50 -4.25
N SER A 91 59.11 -3.22 -3.92
CA SER A 91 58.72 -2.13 -4.81
C SER A 91 59.94 -1.73 -5.63
N SER A 92 59.89 -1.96 -6.93
CA SER A 92 60.26 -0.96 -7.95
C SER A 92 60.25 -1.58 -9.33
N ARG A 93 59.62 -0.83 -10.25
CA ARG A 93 59.78 -0.87 -11.71
C ARG A 93 58.73 -1.65 -12.51
N ALA A 94 58.29 -0.98 -13.57
CA ALA A 94 57.52 -1.42 -14.73
C ALA A 94 55.98 -1.42 -14.60
N ALA A 95 55.41 -0.33 -15.13
CA ALA A 95 54.10 -0.34 -15.75
C ALA A 95 54.09 -1.29 -16.95
N SER A 96 53.12 -2.21 -16.98
CA SER A 96 52.34 -2.64 -18.15
C SER A 96 51.70 -4.01 -17.88
N ASN A 97 50.39 -4.11 -18.10
CA ASN A 97 49.62 -5.32 -18.39
C ASN A 97 49.62 -6.46 -17.35
N GLN A 98 48.43 -6.78 -16.83
CA GLN A 98 47.71 -8.03 -17.12
C GLN A 98 46.84 -8.47 -15.93
N GLU A 99 45.56 -8.66 -16.22
CA GLU A 99 44.57 -9.35 -15.40
C GLU A 99 45.04 -10.76 -14.99
N ARG A 100 44.89 -11.12 -13.70
CA ARG A 100 44.20 -12.33 -13.18
C ARG A 100 44.68 -12.70 -11.77
N SER A 101 43.70 -13.05 -10.92
CA SER A 101 43.82 -13.78 -9.64
C SER A 101 44.49 -13.00 -8.49
N GLY A 102 43.92 -12.81 -7.30
CA GLY A 102 42.76 -13.41 -6.66
C GLY A 102 42.91 -13.20 -5.15
N THR A 103 42.05 -12.35 -4.57
CA THR A 103 41.54 -12.44 -3.19
C THR A 103 40.44 -11.40 -3.08
N ALA A 104 39.27 -11.76 -3.61
CA ALA A 104 38.06 -11.00 -3.39
C ALA A 104 37.66 -11.21 -1.92
N THR A 105 38.11 -10.31 -1.05
CA THR A 105 37.33 -10.00 0.15
C THR A 105 36.01 -9.47 -0.37
N SER A 106 34.98 -10.31 -0.35
CA SER A 106 33.64 -9.93 -0.80
C SER A 106 33.16 -8.80 0.10
N ALA A 107 33.10 -7.59 -0.44
CA ALA A 107 32.34 -6.51 0.18
C ALA A 107 30.90 -7.01 0.43
N PRO A 108 30.27 -6.67 1.57
CA PRO A 108 28.90 -7.07 1.84
C PRO A 108 27.97 -6.56 0.74
N MET A 109 27.02 -7.41 0.31
CA MET A 109 25.95 -7.01 -0.62
C MET A 109 25.09 -5.98 0.10
N ASN A 110 25.24 -4.71 -0.27
CA ASN A 110 24.53 -3.62 0.37
C ASN A 110 23.33 -3.19 -0.47
N ALA A 111 22.22 -2.88 0.22
CA ALA A 111 21.13 -2.15 -0.39
C ALA A 111 21.60 -0.75 -0.78
N GLY A 112 21.04 -0.18 -1.84
CA GLY A 112 21.48 1.11 -2.33
C GLY A 112 20.53 1.78 -3.30
N ARG A 113 20.81 3.05 -3.52
CA ARG A 113 20.12 3.93 -4.46
C ARG A 113 21.15 4.76 -5.20
N ALA A 114 20.97 4.91 -6.50
CA ALA A 114 21.81 5.75 -7.33
C ALA A 114 21.03 6.29 -8.53
N VAL A 115 21.52 7.40 -9.09
CA VAL A 115 21.06 7.88 -10.39
C VAL A 115 21.73 7.03 -11.47
N PHE A 116 20.98 6.67 -12.51
CA PHE A 116 21.45 5.80 -13.58
C PHE A 116 22.72 6.33 -14.27
N SER A 117 22.85 7.65 -14.45
CA SER A 117 24.06 8.26 -15.03
C SER A 117 25.31 8.01 -14.19
N ASP A 118 25.16 7.91 -12.88
CA ASP A 118 26.25 7.85 -11.91
C ASP A 118 26.68 6.40 -11.65
N LEU A 119 25.87 5.43 -12.09
CA LEU A 119 26.21 4.02 -12.02
C LEU A 119 27.40 3.67 -12.93
N PRO A 120 28.28 2.73 -12.53
CA PRO A 120 29.36 2.23 -13.38
C PRO A 120 28.86 1.68 -14.73
N GLU A 121 29.67 1.81 -15.78
CA GLU A 121 29.25 1.49 -17.15
C GLU A 121 28.80 0.02 -17.32
N ASN A 122 29.46 -0.92 -16.64
CA ASN A 122 29.09 -2.34 -16.61
C ASN A 122 27.69 -2.56 -16.02
N VAL A 123 27.34 -1.84 -14.94
CA VAL A 123 26.02 -1.93 -14.30
C VAL A 123 24.96 -1.33 -15.21
N ARG A 124 25.24 -0.16 -15.81
CA ARG A 124 24.33 0.50 -16.75
C ARG A 124 24.00 -0.39 -17.95
N LYS A 125 25.01 -1.00 -18.58
CA LYS A 125 24.82 -1.92 -19.72
C LYS A 125 23.94 -3.11 -19.33
N ARG A 126 24.23 -3.74 -18.18
CA ARG A 126 23.41 -4.87 -17.68
C ARG A 126 21.95 -4.48 -17.45
N LEU A 127 21.70 -3.32 -16.83
CA LEU A 127 20.34 -2.84 -16.60
C LEU A 127 19.58 -2.57 -17.91
N LEU A 128 20.26 -2.02 -18.92
CA LEU A 128 19.67 -1.80 -20.25
C LEU A 128 19.42 -3.12 -20.97
N ASP A 129 20.37 -4.07 -20.95
CA ASP A 129 20.19 -5.40 -21.54
C ASP A 129 19.04 -6.16 -20.87
N ARG A 130 18.87 -5.98 -19.56
CA ARG A 130 17.75 -6.50 -18.78
C ARG A 130 16.42 -5.87 -19.18
N GLN A 131 16.38 -4.56 -19.40
CA GLN A 131 15.18 -3.86 -19.88
C GLN A 131 14.76 -4.29 -21.29
N ASP A 132 15.74 -4.49 -22.17
CA ASP A 132 15.53 -4.91 -23.56
C ASP A 132 15.18 -6.41 -23.70
N GLY A 133 15.17 -7.16 -22.59
CA GLY A 133 14.90 -8.60 -22.58
C GLY A 133 16.05 -9.47 -23.11
N LYS A 134 17.24 -8.89 -23.31
CA LYS A 134 18.44 -9.59 -23.82
C LYS A 134 19.12 -10.47 -22.77
N ALA A 135 18.91 -10.20 -21.48
CA ALA A 135 19.56 -10.88 -20.36
C ALA A 135 18.92 -12.22 -19.91
N GLY A 136 18.15 -12.88 -20.78
CA GLY A 136 17.42 -14.12 -20.47
C GLY A 136 16.14 -13.90 -19.66
N ARG A 137 15.30 -14.95 -19.52
CA ARG A 137 14.00 -14.90 -18.81
C ARG A 137 14.19 -14.73 -17.30
N GLN A 138 14.42 -13.49 -16.88
CA GLN A 138 14.21 -13.00 -15.52
C GLN A 138 12.76 -12.55 -15.38
N TRP A 139 12.26 -12.50 -14.14
CA TRP A 139 10.94 -11.94 -13.89
C TRP A 139 11.03 -10.41 -13.82
N ASP A 140 10.16 -9.72 -14.56
CA ASP A 140 10.01 -8.27 -14.50
C ASP A 140 8.53 -7.86 -14.59
N ALA A 141 8.20 -6.72 -13.98
CA ALA A 141 6.86 -6.14 -14.05
C ALA A 141 6.94 -4.62 -14.24
N GLN A 142 5.96 -4.07 -14.96
CA GLN A 142 5.83 -2.62 -15.10
C GLN A 142 5.17 -2.02 -13.87
N THR A 143 5.85 -1.07 -13.22
CA THR A 143 5.36 -0.42 -11.99
C THR A 143 4.61 0.88 -12.26
N ASP A 144 5.03 1.65 -13.28
CA ASP A 144 4.34 2.87 -13.67
C ASP A 144 4.31 3.03 -15.21
N GLY A 145 3.15 3.40 -15.72
CA GLY A 145 2.85 3.50 -17.14
C GLY A 145 2.65 4.95 -17.58
N VAL A 146 3.02 5.26 -18.83
CA VAL A 146 2.81 6.59 -19.40
C VAL A 146 1.36 6.84 -19.85
N PHE A 147 0.59 5.78 -20.11
CA PHE A 147 -0.76 5.85 -20.67
C PHE A 147 -1.68 6.78 -19.86
N TRP A 148 -1.85 6.54 -18.56
CA TRP A 148 -2.69 7.37 -17.72
C TRP A 148 -2.19 8.80 -17.61
N LYS A 149 -0.88 9.04 -17.73
CA LYS A 149 -0.32 10.40 -17.70
C LYS A 149 -0.74 11.19 -18.94
N TYR A 150 -0.84 10.55 -20.10
CA TYR A 150 -1.43 11.17 -21.30
C TYR A 150 -2.91 11.47 -21.11
N VAL A 151 -3.68 10.56 -20.53
CA VAL A 151 -5.10 10.82 -20.19
C VAL A 151 -5.21 12.04 -19.27
N TRP A 152 -4.40 12.10 -18.21
CA TRP A 152 -4.34 13.23 -17.28
C TRP A 152 -3.73 14.50 -17.87
N LEU A 153 -3.11 14.44 -19.05
CA LEU A 153 -2.68 15.61 -19.79
C LEU A 153 -3.83 16.18 -20.64
N ILE A 154 -4.60 15.29 -21.30
CA ILE A 154 -5.64 15.67 -22.27
C ILE A 154 -6.96 16.03 -21.59
N VAL A 155 -7.42 15.22 -20.62
CA VAL A 155 -8.73 15.43 -19.98
C VAL A 155 -8.85 16.81 -19.34
N PRO A 156 -7.85 17.32 -18.59
CA PRO A 156 -7.94 18.65 -18.00
C PRO A 156 -7.90 19.79 -19.03
N CYS A 157 -7.47 19.55 -20.28
CA CYS A 157 -7.61 20.57 -21.33
C CYS A 157 -9.08 20.88 -21.64
N GLY A 158 -10.00 19.93 -21.39
CA GLY A 158 -11.44 20.16 -21.50
C GLY A 158 -11.97 21.24 -20.54
N TRP A 159 -11.25 21.52 -19.43
CA TRP A 159 -11.57 22.63 -18.55
C TRP A 159 -11.53 23.97 -19.29
N PHE A 160 -10.52 24.19 -20.14
CA PHE A 160 -10.40 25.45 -20.87
C PHE A 160 -11.52 25.60 -21.89
N TRP A 161 -11.90 24.53 -22.59
CA TRP A 161 -13.05 24.55 -23.48
C TRP A 161 -14.34 24.95 -22.74
N LEU A 162 -14.61 24.32 -21.59
CA LEU A 162 -15.76 24.64 -20.74
C LEU A 162 -15.70 26.08 -20.22
N LEU A 163 -14.51 26.54 -19.82
CA LEU A 163 -14.29 27.91 -19.36
C LEU A 163 -14.61 28.93 -20.45
N PHE A 164 -14.26 28.67 -21.72
CA PHE A 164 -14.63 29.53 -22.84
C PHE A 164 -16.13 29.46 -23.17
N THR A 165 -16.76 28.29 -23.14
CA THR A 165 -18.21 28.20 -23.37
C THR A 165 -18.99 28.95 -22.29
N PHE A 166 -18.61 28.79 -21.02
CA PHE A 166 -19.23 29.51 -19.91
C PHE A 166 -18.98 31.02 -19.98
N ALA A 167 -17.81 31.44 -20.47
CA ALA A 167 -17.50 32.85 -20.67
C ALA A 167 -18.39 33.47 -21.75
N SER A 168 -18.69 32.70 -22.79
CA SER A 168 -19.52 33.13 -23.93
C SER A 168 -21.03 33.12 -23.63
N GLU A 169 -21.49 32.32 -22.67
CA GLU A 169 -22.93 32.17 -22.38
C GLU A 169 -23.39 32.99 -21.18
N ASN A 170 -22.53 33.22 -20.19
CA ASN A 170 -22.89 33.84 -18.92
C ASN A 170 -21.98 35.04 -18.61
N GLN A 171 -22.49 36.02 -17.85
CA GLN A 171 -21.67 37.04 -17.20
C GLN A 171 -21.23 36.54 -15.82
N TRP A 172 -19.96 36.73 -15.47
CA TRP A 172 -19.43 36.23 -14.21
C TRP A 172 -19.38 37.31 -13.13
N GLY A 173 -19.82 36.97 -11.92
CA GLY A 173 -19.63 37.82 -10.75
C GLY A 173 -18.19 37.83 -10.24
N GLU A 174 -17.84 38.78 -9.36
CA GLU A 174 -16.50 38.86 -8.75
C GLU A 174 -16.10 37.57 -8.01
N SER A 175 -17.05 36.91 -7.34
CA SER A 175 -16.83 35.66 -6.63
C SER A 175 -16.55 34.49 -7.58
N GLU A 176 -17.25 34.43 -8.71
CA GLU A 176 -17.09 33.39 -9.72
C GLU A 176 -15.76 33.53 -10.44
N LEU A 177 -15.38 34.78 -10.78
CA LEU A 177 -14.07 35.12 -11.34
C LEU A 177 -12.93 34.64 -10.45
N PHE A 178 -13.05 34.86 -9.13
CA PHE A 178 -12.06 34.39 -8.17
C PHE A 178 -11.92 32.86 -8.21
N TRP A 179 -13.01 32.11 -8.12
CA TRP A 179 -12.96 30.65 -8.13
C TRP A 179 -12.51 30.07 -9.48
N LEU A 180 -12.98 30.61 -10.60
CA LEU A 180 -12.56 30.19 -11.95
C LEU A 180 -11.06 30.44 -12.17
N SER A 181 -10.53 31.56 -11.67
CA SER A 181 -9.09 31.85 -11.74
C SER A 181 -8.28 30.83 -10.92
N LEU A 182 -8.72 30.51 -9.70
CA LEU A 182 -8.05 29.56 -8.82
C LEU A 182 -8.04 28.14 -9.42
N ILE A 183 -9.18 27.69 -9.95
CA ILE A 183 -9.28 26.39 -10.62
C ILE A 183 -8.39 26.36 -11.86
N THR A 184 -8.37 27.43 -12.65
CA THR A 184 -7.55 27.50 -13.87
C THR A 184 -6.05 27.43 -13.56
N VAL A 185 -5.59 28.10 -12.50
CA VAL A 185 -4.20 27.98 -12.02
C VAL A 185 -3.91 26.54 -11.56
N ALA A 186 -4.81 25.93 -10.80
CA ALA A 186 -4.65 24.56 -10.32
C ALA A 186 -4.58 23.54 -11.49
N VAL A 187 -5.48 23.66 -12.47
CA VAL A 187 -5.50 22.83 -13.69
C VAL A 187 -4.22 23.01 -14.49
N SER A 188 -3.75 24.25 -14.65
CA SER A 188 -2.52 24.57 -15.38
C SER A 188 -1.27 23.95 -14.72
N LEU A 189 -1.16 24.06 -13.40
CA LEU A 189 -0.10 23.42 -12.63
C LEU A 189 -0.16 21.89 -12.73
N PHE A 190 -1.36 21.32 -12.70
CA PHE A 190 -1.58 19.88 -12.85
C PHE A 190 -1.14 19.39 -14.23
N ILE A 191 -1.56 20.05 -15.31
CA ILE A 191 -1.14 19.74 -16.69
C ILE A 191 0.40 19.82 -16.80
N GLY A 192 1.00 20.89 -16.27
CA GLY A 192 2.46 21.04 -16.25
C GLY A 192 3.19 19.92 -15.53
N ARG A 193 2.65 19.46 -14.41
CA ARG A 193 3.18 18.29 -13.67
C ARG A 193 3.16 17.02 -14.54
N GLN A 194 2.06 16.75 -15.24
CA GLN A 194 1.96 15.55 -16.09
C GLN A 194 2.89 15.66 -17.30
N ALA A 195 2.92 16.82 -17.97
CA ALA A 195 3.80 17.08 -19.12
C ALA A 195 5.27 16.90 -18.76
N HIS A 196 5.69 17.43 -17.60
CA HIS A 196 7.05 17.25 -17.09
C HIS A 196 7.41 15.78 -16.88
N TRP A 197 6.49 15.02 -16.29
CA TRP A 197 6.71 13.60 -16.05
C TRP A 197 6.80 12.82 -17.37
N ILE A 198 5.91 13.07 -18.33
CA ILE A 198 5.92 12.43 -19.66
C ILE A 198 7.23 12.73 -20.39
N TRP A 199 7.66 13.99 -20.38
CA TRP A 199 8.94 14.39 -20.97
C TRP A 199 10.11 13.64 -20.34
N ARG A 200 10.14 13.54 -19.00
CA ARG A 200 11.17 12.80 -18.28
C ARG A 200 11.12 11.30 -18.60
N TRP A 201 9.93 10.74 -18.76
CA TRP A 201 9.74 9.35 -19.16
C TRP A 201 10.31 9.04 -20.55
N HIS A 202 10.16 9.95 -21.51
CA HIS A 202 10.74 9.81 -22.85
C HIS A 202 12.25 10.01 -22.87
N LYS A 203 12.78 10.94 -22.07
CA LYS A 203 14.23 11.19 -21.97
C LYS A 203 14.99 10.13 -21.16
N SER A 204 14.33 9.48 -20.22
CA SER A 204 14.97 8.48 -19.37
C SER A 204 15.34 7.23 -20.17
N ASN A 205 16.58 6.79 -20.02
CA ASN A 205 17.08 5.54 -20.60
C ASN A 205 16.41 4.31 -19.96
N LEU A 206 16.08 4.42 -18.67
CA LEU A 206 15.36 3.38 -17.94
C LEU A 206 13.87 3.69 -17.82
N LYS A 207 13.03 2.66 -17.94
CA LYS A 207 11.59 2.73 -17.75
C LYS A 207 11.23 2.32 -16.33
N CYS A 208 10.02 2.70 -15.89
CA CYS A 208 9.51 2.33 -14.57
C CYS A 208 9.20 0.84 -14.53
N ARG A 209 10.14 0.05 -14.02
CA ARG A 209 10.07 -1.41 -13.98
C ARG A 209 10.66 -1.93 -12.68
N PHE A 210 10.14 -3.07 -12.27
CA PHE A 210 10.64 -3.83 -11.14
C PHE A 210 11.18 -5.16 -11.65
N TYR A 211 12.41 -5.48 -11.28
CA TYR A 211 13.11 -6.69 -11.68
C TYR A 211 13.45 -7.52 -10.45
N VAL A 212 13.35 -8.83 -10.59
CA VAL A 212 13.94 -9.79 -9.66
C VAL A 212 15.15 -10.41 -10.35
N THR A 213 16.35 -9.94 -9.99
CA THR A 213 17.60 -10.53 -10.45
C THR A 213 18.01 -11.66 -9.50
N PRO A 214 18.98 -12.51 -9.89
CA PRO A 214 19.39 -13.62 -9.05
C PRO A 214 19.79 -13.21 -7.63
N LEU A 215 20.34 -12.01 -7.44
CA LEU A 215 20.85 -11.56 -6.14
C LEU A 215 20.16 -10.31 -5.60
N TYR A 216 19.41 -9.57 -6.42
CA TYR A 216 18.80 -8.30 -6.03
C TYR A 216 17.36 -8.11 -6.50
N PHE A 217 16.56 -7.48 -5.65
CA PHE A 217 15.36 -6.77 -6.08
C PHE A 217 15.82 -5.44 -6.66
N VAL A 218 15.38 -5.09 -7.86
CA VAL A 218 15.79 -3.86 -8.53
C VAL A 218 14.56 -3.09 -8.95
N GLN A 219 14.41 -1.86 -8.45
CA GLN A 219 13.40 -0.92 -8.92
C GLN A 219 14.09 0.13 -9.79
N ALA A 220 13.76 0.13 -11.08
CA ALA A 220 14.05 1.25 -11.96
C ALA A 220 12.85 2.20 -11.95
N HIS A 221 13.09 3.47 -11.63
CA HIS A 221 12.08 4.52 -11.66
C HIS A 221 12.66 5.73 -12.40
N LEU A 222 12.45 5.76 -13.72
CA LEU A 222 13.05 6.75 -14.61
C LEU A 222 14.59 6.72 -14.46
N ASP A 223 15.20 7.85 -14.10
CA ASP A 223 16.65 7.96 -13.95
C ASP A 223 17.16 7.38 -12.62
N GLU A 224 16.29 6.87 -11.76
CA GLU A 224 16.65 6.36 -10.43
C GLU A 224 16.64 4.83 -10.43
N VAL A 225 17.67 4.24 -9.83
CA VAL A 225 17.76 2.80 -9.61
C VAL A 225 17.93 2.55 -8.12
N ARG A 226 17.07 1.70 -7.58
CA ARG A 226 17.18 1.18 -6.22
C ARG A 226 17.37 -0.32 -6.28
N TRP A 227 18.21 -0.85 -5.39
CA TRP A 227 18.42 -2.27 -5.29
C TRP A 227 18.52 -2.74 -3.85
N TRP A 228 18.01 -3.94 -3.61
CA TRP A 228 18.05 -4.60 -2.30
C TRP A 228 18.48 -6.05 -2.45
N PRO A 229 19.44 -6.55 -1.65
CA PRO A 229 19.85 -7.94 -1.71
C PRO A 229 18.70 -8.88 -1.37
N LEU A 230 18.46 -9.91 -2.19
CA LEU A 230 17.42 -10.92 -1.94
C LEU A 230 17.61 -11.60 -0.59
N LEU A 231 18.86 -11.84 -0.20
CA LEU A 231 19.25 -12.50 1.05
C LEU A 231 18.93 -11.68 2.31
N SER A 232 18.67 -10.38 2.16
CA SER A 232 18.35 -9.48 3.28
C SER A 232 16.84 -9.40 3.57
N LEU A 233 16.00 -10.00 2.72
CA LEU A 233 14.55 -10.01 2.88
C LEU A 233 14.15 -10.85 4.10
N GLN A 234 13.45 -10.23 5.06
CA GLN A 234 12.95 -10.90 6.26
C GLN A 234 11.53 -11.42 6.08
N ASP A 235 10.67 -10.59 5.49
CA ASP A 235 9.26 -10.90 5.29
C ASP A 235 8.74 -10.23 4.00
N LEU A 236 7.69 -10.82 3.43
CA LEU A 236 7.05 -10.40 2.19
C LEU A 236 5.54 -10.41 2.40
N LYS A 237 4.93 -9.23 2.39
CA LYS A 237 3.47 -9.11 2.44
C LYS A 237 2.92 -8.70 1.08
N VAL A 238 1.89 -9.39 0.62
CA VAL A 238 1.25 -9.14 -0.67
C VAL A 238 -0.21 -8.86 -0.43
N THR A 239 -0.68 -7.70 -0.83
CA THR A 239 -2.06 -7.24 -0.63
C THR A 239 -2.69 -6.93 -1.99
N HIS A 240 -3.68 -7.73 -2.38
CA HIS A 240 -4.43 -7.50 -3.62
C HIS A 240 -5.54 -6.48 -3.37
N ASN A 241 -5.47 -5.34 -4.05
CA ASN A 241 -6.46 -4.29 -3.96
C ASN A 241 -7.50 -4.44 -5.06
N HIS A 242 -8.75 -4.39 -4.65
CA HIS A 242 -9.91 -4.44 -5.53
C HIS A 242 -10.77 -3.19 -5.31
N ARG A 243 -11.28 -2.60 -6.39
CA ARG A 243 -12.23 -1.48 -6.36
C ARG A 243 -13.38 -1.80 -7.30
N ASN A 244 -14.61 -1.75 -6.79
CA ASN A 244 -15.82 -2.13 -7.53
C ASN A 244 -15.75 -3.56 -8.12
N GLY A 245 -15.21 -4.53 -7.38
CA GLY A 245 -15.03 -5.92 -7.85
C GLY A 245 -13.91 -6.10 -8.90
N GLY A 246 -13.44 -5.03 -9.53
CA GLY A 246 -12.29 -5.05 -10.43
C GLY A 246 -10.98 -5.03 -9.65
N TYR A 247 -10.05 -5.90 -10.01
CA TYR A 247 -8.66 -5.81 -9.56
C TYR A 247 -8.08 -4.44 -9.96
N GLN A 248 -7.42 -3.75 -9.04
CA GLN A 248 -6.79 -2.46 -9.30
C GLN A 248 -5.27 -2.61 -9.39
N ASN A 249 -4.69 -3.15 -8.33
CA ASN A 249 -3.26 -3.26 -8.13
C ASN A 249 -2.99 -4.25 -7.00
N THR A 250 -1.75 -4.71 -6.91
CA THR A 250 -1.23 -5.44 -5.77
C THR A 250 -0.13 -4.61 -5.15
N ASP A 251 -0.25 -4.36 -3.85
CA ASP A 251 0.81 -3.74 -3.07
C ASP A 251 1.64 -4.83 -2.42
N ILE A 252 2.94 -4.76 -2.64
CA ILE A 252 3.93 -5.71 -2.14
C ILE A 252 4.85 -4.97 -1.20
N GLN A 253 4.85 -5.38 0.06
CA GLN A 253 5.72 -4.86 1.10
C GLN A 253 6.87 -5.84 1.31
N LEU A 254 8.07 -5.40 0.94
CA LEU A 254 9.33 -6.07 1.25
C LEU A 254 9.85 -5.55 2.58
N ILE A 255 9.95 -6.43 3.57
CA ILE A 255 10.40 -6.07 4.92
C ILE A 255 11.86 -6.49 5.03
N PHE A 256 12.75 -5.52 5.20
CA PHE A 256 14.18 -5.70 5.46
C PHE A 256 14.52 -5.30 6.89
N SER A 257 15.75 -5.57 7.35
CA SER A 257 16.17 -5.29 8.72
C SER A 257 16.12 -3.82 9.13
N GLU A 258 16.33 -2.91 8.17
CA GLU A 258 16.44 -1.46 8.44
C GLU A 258 15.30 -0.65 7.81
N GLU A 259 14.55 -1.21 6.86
CA GLU A 259 13.52 -0.49 6.11
C GLU A 259 12.43 -1.45 5.60
N THR A 260 11.18 -0.99 5.62
CA THR A 260 10.08 -1.62 4.87
C THR A 260 9.86 -0.83 3.59
N TRP A 261 9.88 -1.54 2.47
CA TRP A 261 9.70 -0.93 1.16
C TRP A 261 8.44 -1.47 0.49
N GLU A 262 7.68 -0.58 -0.15
CA GLU A 262 6.41 -0.90 -0.80
C GLU A 262 6.49 -0.68 -2.31
N VAL A 263 5.99 -1.65 -3.07
CA VAL A 263 5.83 -1.55 -4.52
C VAL A 263 4.44 -1.94 -4.96
N THR A 264 3.89 -1.11 -5.83
CA THR A 264 2.59 -1.33 -6.42
C THR A 264 2.73 -1.92 -7.83
N ILE A 265 2.04 -3.02 -8.09
CA ILE A 265 1.97 -3.68 -9.39
C ILE A 265 0.53 -3.64 -9.90
N SER A 266 0.32 -3.04 -11.07
CA SER A 266 -1.02 -2.84 -11.65
C SER A 266 -1.64 -4.08 -12.29
N SER A 267 -0.90 -5.18 -12.46
CA SER A 267 -1.38 -6.43 -13.07
C SER A 267 -1.46 -7.54 -12.03
N LYS A 268 -2.62 -8.20 -11.93
CA LYS A 268 -2.84 -9.34 -11.01
C LYS A 268 -1.94 -10.50 -11.38
N HIS A 269 -1.86 -10.78 -12.67
CA HIS A 269 -1.04 -11.85 -13.22
C HIS A 269 0.45 -11.61 -12.93
N ASP A 270 0.92 -10.37 -13.05
CA ASP A 270 2.31 -10.03 -12.76
C ASP A 270 2.58 -10.22 -11.27
N ALA A 271 1.69 -9.76 -10.40
CA ALA A 271 1.81 -9.94 -8.96
C ALA A 271 1.81 -11.42 -8.52
N GLU A 272 0.94 -12.25 -9.11
CA GLU A 272 0.91 -13.70 -8.84
C GLU A 272 2.16 -14.40 -9.38
N SER A 273 2.65 -13.98 -10.56
CA SER A 273 3.85 -14.56 -11.17
C SER A 273 5.16 -14.14 -10.47
N LEU A 274 5.16 -13.07 -9.67
CA LEU A 274 6.31 -12.66 -8.87
C LEU A 274 6.79 -13.79 -7.96
N LEU A 275 5.86 -14.44 -7.24
CA LEU A 275 6.19 -15.52 -6.32
C LEU A 275 6.81 -16.71 -7.06
N ASP A 276 6.31 -17.03 -8.25
CA ASP A 276 6.89 -18.06 -9.11
C ASP A 276 8.28 -17.66 -9.62
N GLY A 277 8.46 -16.40 -10.00
CA GLY A 277 9.76 -15.82 -10.37
C GLY A 277 10.79 -15.92 -9.24
N MET A 278 10.41 -15.53 -8.02
CA MET A 278 11.24 -15.62 -6.83
C MET A 278 11.63 -17.06 -6.51
N ARG A 279 10.69 -18.01 -6.57
CA ARG A 279 10.96 -19.43 -6.36
C ARG A 279 11.97 -19.98 -7.37
N LYS A 280 11.84 -19.62 -8.65
CA LYS A 280 12.79 -20.03 -9.70
C LYS A 280 14.19 -19.46 -9.47
N VAL A 281 14.27 -18.21 -9.02
CA VAL A 281 15.54 -17.56 -8.68
C VAL A 281 16.20 -18.22 -7.48
N ASP A 282 15.44 -18.48 -6.40
CA ASP A 282 15.93 -19.19 -5.21
C ASP A 282 16.44 -20.60 -5.54
N GLN A 283 15.68 -21.37 -6.35
CA GLN A 283 16.11 -22.69 -6.80
C GLN A 283 17.44 -22.66 -7.56
N LYS A 284 17.62 -21.70 -8.49
CA LYS A 284 18.87 -21.55 -9.24
C LYS A 284 20.04 -21.18 -8.32
N MET A 285 19.83 -20.27 -7.37
CA MET A 285 20.84 -19.89 -6.38
C MET A 285 21.29 -21.10 -5.54
N ARG A 286 20.33 -21.88 -5.02
CA ARG A 286 20.62 -23.07 -4.22
C ARG A 286 21.38 -24.12 -5.03
N GLN A 287 20.96 -24.40 -6.26
CA GLN A 287 21.67 -25.34 -7.15
C GLN A 287 23.10 -24.90 -7.44
N ALA A 288 23.33 -23.60 -7.69
CA ALA A 288 24.67 -23.06 -7.91
C ALA A 288 25.55 -23.16 -6.63
N ALA A 289 24.96 -22.91 -5.45
CA ALA A 289 25.62 -23.05 -4.17
C ALA A 289 26.01 -24.51 -3.87
N GLU A 290 25.10 -25.46 -4.09
CA GLU A 290 25.33 -26.90 -3.92
C GLU A 290 26.46 -27.40 -4.82
N LYS A 291 26.47 -26.94 -6.08
CA LYS A 291 27.53 -27.24 -7.06
C LYS A 291 28.84 -26.48 -6.81
N LYS A 292 28.92 -25.65 -5.76
CA LYS A 292 30.07 -24.79 -5.43
C LYS A 292 30.52 -23.91 -6.60
N GLN A 293 29.59 -23.49 -7.44
CA GLN A 293 29.85 -22.65 -8.61
C GLN A 293 29.96 -21.18 -8.19
N TRP A 294 30.99 -20.83 -7.42
CA TRP A 294 31.19 -19.46 -6.91
C TRP A 294 31.29 -18.40 -8.02
N GLY A 295 31.73 -18.80 -9.21
CA GLY A 295 31.74 -17.95 -10.41
C GLY A 295 30.34 -17.45 -10.80
N TYR A 296 29.29 -18.23 -10.55
CA TYR A 296 27.90 -17.84 -10.80
C TYR A 296 27.51 -16.59 -10.02
N PHE A 297 27.84 -16.54 -8.74
CA PHE A 297 27.53 -15.40 -7.86
C PHE A 297 28.31 -14.15 -8.26
N ALA A 298 29.60 -14.30 -8.59
CA ALA A 298 30.43 -13.19 -9.04
C ALA A 298 29.98 -12.64 -10.41
N GLU A 299 29.46 -13.49 -11.29
CA GLU A 299 28.95 -13.12 -12.60
C GLU A 299 27.59 -12.41 -12.50
N HIS A 300 26.70 -12.87 -11.62
CA HIS A 300 25.33 -12.37 -11.47
C HIS A 300 25.18 -11.27 -10.39
N ASP A 301 26.29 -10.83 -9.77
CA ASP A 301 26.31 -9.68 -8.87
C ASP A 301 26.29 -8.38 -9.67
N ASP A 302 25.08 -7.92 -9.97
CA ASP A 302 24.84 -6.75 -10.81
C ASP A 302 25.33 -5.43 -10.20
N PHE A 303 25.43 -5.35 -8.87
CA PHE A 303 25.77 -4.11 -8.14
C PHE A 303 27.11 -4.19 -7.42
N ARG A 304 27.94 -5.19 -7.73
CA ARG A 304 29.26 -5.40 -7.11
C ARG A 304 30.16 -4.15 -7.09
N SER A 305 30.09 -3.36 -8.15
CA SER A 305 30.89 -2.13 -8.33
C SER A 305 30.10 -0.86 -8.02
N ALA A 306 28.82 -0.96 -7.64
CA ALA A 306 27.98 0.19 -7.36
C ALA A 306 28.13 0.62 -5.90
N THR A 307 28.18 1.93 -5.66
CA THR A 307 28.14 2.51 -4.31
C THR A 307 26.84 3.28 -4.16
N SER A 308 26.18 3.17 -3.01
CA SER A 308 25.03 4.02 -2.70
C SER A 308 25.49 5.49 -2.67
N GLN A 309 24.73 6.37 -3.31
CA GLN A 309 25.02 7.80 -3.31
C GLN A 309 23.78 8.58 -2.89
N ASP A 310 23.97 9.51 -1.96
CA ASP A 310 22.95 10.52 -1.65
C ASP A 310 22.74 11.43 -2.85
N MET A 311 21.48 11.55 -3.29
CA MET A 311 21.09 12.36 -4.44
C MET A 311 21.57 13.81 -4.28
N LYS A 312 22.59 14.20 -5.05
CA LYS A 312 22.86 15.63 -5.29
C LYS A 312 21.74 16.17 -6.18
N ARG A 313 20.83 16.97 -5.60
CA ARG A 313 19.76 17.69 -6.32
C ARG A 313 20.36 18.75 -7.27
N GLY A 314 20.91 18.32 -8.40
CA GLY A 314 21.53 19.20 -9.42
C GLY A 314 20.78 19.16 -10.76
N TRP A 315 20.69 20.32 -11.43
CA TRP A 315 20.01 20.61 -12.72
C TRP A 315 18.49 20.35 -12.81
N LEU A 316 17.96 19.23 -12.29
CA LEU A 316 16.53 18.88 -12.42
C LEU A 316 15.56 19.89 -11.77
N THR A 317 16.01 20.66 -10.79
CA THR A 317 15.22 21.74 -10.15
C THR A 317 15.00 22.93 -11.08
N LYS A 318 15.95 23.25 -11.96
CA LYS A 318 15.81 24.35 -12.94
C LYS A 318 14.80 24.00 -14.03
N VAL A 319 14.80 22.76 -14.51
CA VAL A 319 13.85 22.28 -15.52
C VAL A 319 12.42 22.19 -14.97
N ARG A 320 12.28 21.88 -13.67
CA ARG A 320 10.98 21.95 -12.98
C ARG A 320 10.36 23.34 -13.08
N GLY A 321 11.13 24.40 -12.80
CA GLY A 321 10.65 25.78 -12.92
C GLY A 321 10.09 26.11 -14.31
N LEU A 322 10.77 25.67 -15.37
CA LEU A 322 10.36 25.89 -16.76
C LEU A 322 9.11 25.06 -17.13
N ALA A 323 9.01 23.83 -16.62
CA ALA A 323 7.89 22.93 -16.87
C ALA A 323 6.61 23.33 -16.12
N TYR A 324 6.71 24.06 -15.00
CA TYR A 324 5.55 24.64 -14.32
C TYR A 324 5.23 26.05 -14.82
N GLY A 325 6.25 26.83 -15.21
CA GLY A 325 6.08 28.22 -15.65
C GLY A 325 5.29 28.35 -16.95
N LEU A 326 5.67 27.59 -18.00
CA LEU A 326 4.99 27.62 -19.31
C LEU A 326 3.45 27.37 -19.21
N PRO A 327 2.98 26.25 -18.64
CA PRO A 327 1.55 25.98 -18.57
C PRO A 327 0.83 26.96 -17.65
N LEU A 328 1.47 27.46 -16.59
CA LEU A 328 0.88 28.48 -15.73
C LEU A 328 0.70 29.82 -16.47
N THR A 329 1.69 30.23 -17.26
CA THR A 329 1.56 31.43 -18.12
C THR A 329 0.49 31.25 -19.19
N ALA A 330 0.44 30.08 -19.84
CA ALA A 330 -0.61 29.76 -20.82
C ALA A 330 -2.01 29.77 -20.17
N GLY A 331 -2.15 29.17 -18.99
CA GLY A 331 -3.39 29.19 -18.23
C GLY A 331 -3.86 30.59 -17.86
N LEU A 332 -2.92 31.46 -17.45
CA LEU A 332 -3.22 32.87 -17.17
C LEU A 332 -3.68 33.62 -18.43
N ILE A 333 -3.02 33.38 -19.58
CA ILE A 333 -3.41 33.98 -20.86
C ILE A 333 -4.82 33.52 -21.27
N LEU A 334 -5.12 32.22 -21.13
CA LEU A 334 -6.45 31.68 -21.44
C LEU A 334 -7.52 32.23 -20.48
N MET A 335 -7.19 32.44 -19.21
CA MET A 335 -8.08 33.09 -18.24
C MET A 335 -8.38 34.55 -18.63
N LEU A 336 -7.37 35.31 -19.04
CA LEU A 336 -7.54 36.70 -19.49
C LEU A 336 -8.35 36.78 -20.79
N ALA A 337 -8.15 35.84 -21.71
CA ALA A 337 -8.94 35.75 -22.94
C ALA A 337 -10.42 35.44 -22.64
N ALA A 338 -10.69 34.52 -21.72
CA ALA A 338 -12.05 34.22 -21.30
C ALA A 338 -12.70 35.39 -20.56
N PHE A 339 -11.96 36.10 -19.71
CA PHE A 339 -12.42 37.34 -19.09
C PHE A 339 -12.81 38.40 -20.14
N SER A 340 -12.01 38.55 -21.20
CA SER A 340 -12.32 39.50 -22.28
C SER A 340 -13.64 39.15 -22.97
N ILE A 341 -13.86 37.87 -23.29
CA ILE A 341 -15.13 37.37 -23.87
C ILE A 341 -16.31 37.61 -22.91
N ASN A 342 -16.09 37.42 -21.61
CA ASN A 342 -17.10 37.62 -20.58
C ASN A 342 -17.57 39.08 -20.45
N VAL A 343 -16.62 40.03 -20.57
CA VAL A 343 -16.91 41.48 -20.52
C VAL A 343 -17.66 41.96 -21.77
N ASP A 344 -17.40 41.34 -22.92
CA ASP A 344 -18.05 41.68 -24.19
C ASP A 344 -19.52 41.18 -24.28
N ASN A 345 -19.96 40.33 -23.34
CA ASN A 345 -21.32 39.83 -23.31
C ASN A 345 -22.32 40.84 -22.71
N PRO A 346 -23.50 41.04 -23.32
CA PRO A 346 -24.52 41.93 -22.75
C PRO A 346 -25.08 41.35 -21.45
N PRO A 347 -25.47 42.19 -20.47
CA PRO A 347 -26.12 41.71 -19.26
C PRO A 347 -27.41 40.98 -19.62
N GLY A 348 -27.49 39.71 -19.24
CA GLY A 348 -28.73 38.94 -19.31
C GLY A 348 -29.82 39.63 -18.49
N PRO A 349 -31.11 39.38 -18.79
CA PRO A 349 -32.21 40.00 -18.08
C PRO A 349 -32.06 39.76 -16.58
N SER A 350 -31.93 40.85 -15.82
CA SER A 350 -31.81 40.84 -14.38
C SER A 350 -33.05 40.19 -13.76
N THR A 351 -32.95 38.95 -13.29
CA THR A 351 -33.87 38.41 -12.30
C THR A 351 -33.52 39.00 -10.93
N SER A 352 -33.90 40.26 -10.73
CA SER A 352 -34.02 40.87 -9.40
C SER A 352 -35.52 40.92 -9.04
N PRO A 353 -35.94 40.40 -7.87
CA PRO A 353 -37.32 40.49 -7.43
C PRO A 353 -37.58 41.90 -6.89
N ALA A 354 -38.17 42.77 -7.71
CA ALA A 354 -38.72 44.04 -7.26
C ALA A 354 -40.25 43.92 -7.20
N LEU A 355 -40.81 43.87 -5.98
CA LEU A 355 -42.20 44.25 -5.70
C LEU A 355 -42.25 44.88 -4.31
N SER A 356 -41.95 46.19 -4.28
CA SER A 356 -42.41 47.12 -3.24
C SER A 356 -43.94 47.24 -3.34
N GLY A 357 -44.61 47.23 -2.18
CA GLY A 357 -46.06 47.02 -2.09
C GLY A 357 -46.93 48.26 -2.20
N GLU A 358 -48.24 48.02 -2.08
CA GLU A 358 -49.20 49.01 -1.62
C GLU A 358 -50.46 48.33 -1.06
N ARG A 359 -50.93 48.83 0.08
CA ARG A 359 -52.17 48.42 0.76
C ARG A 359 -53.37 48.99 0.02
N THR A 360 -54.36 48.15 -0.28
CA THR A 360 -55.77 48.57 -0.23
C THR A 360 -56.63 47.47 0.40
N ASN A 361 -57.25 47.81 1.52
CA ASN A 361 -58.32 47.06 2.17
C ASN A 361 -59.52 46.94 1.24
N THR A 362 -60.01 45.72 0.98
CA THR A 362 -61.45 45.47 0.86
C THR A 362 -61.79 44.13 1.51
N SER A 363 -62.79 44.19 2.39
CA SER A 363 -63.38 43.10 3.15
C SER A 363 -64.16 42.14 2.25
N ARG A 364 -63.95 40.82 2.40
CA ARG A 364 -64.96 39.80 2.12
C ARG A 364 -64.70 38.50 2.89
N SER A 365 -65.78 38.01 3.48
CA SER A 365 -65.96 36.88 4.40
C SER A 365 -65.27 35.55 4.02
N PRO A 366 -65.01 34.66 5.00
CA PRO A 366 -64.22 33.46 4.79
C PRO A 366 -65.03 32.36 4.08
N ARG A 367 -64.41 31.72 3.09
CA ARG A 367 -64.83 30.43 2.51
C ARG A 367 -63.97 29.30 3.06
N PRO A 368 -64.50 28.07 3.15
CA PRO A 368 -64.01 27.05 4.06
C PRO A 368 -62.69 26.45 3.58
N VAL A 369 -61.81 26.19 4.54
CA VAL A 369 -60.57 25.41 4.36
C VAL A 369 -60.96 23.99 3.92
N PRO A 370 -60.41 23.44 2.82
CA PRO A 370 -60.54 22.03 2.53
C PRO A 370 -59.83 21.24 3.64
N GLN A 371 -60.55 20.36 4.32
CA GLN A 371 -59.95 19.34 5.17
C GLN A 371 -59.06 18.46 4.30
N GLU A 372 -57.75 18.57 4.46
CA GLU A 372 -56.85 17.48 4.14
C GLU A 372 -57.16 16.33 5.10
N THR A 373 -57.81 15.30 4.57
CA THR A 373 -57.90 14.01 5.21
C THR A 373 -56.48 13.50 5.43
N GLU A 374 -55.94 13.66 6.64
CA GLU A 374 -54.74 12.94 7.06
C GLU A 374 -55.03 11.44 6.90
N ALA A 375 -54.38 10.82 5.91
CA ALA A 375 -54.25 9.38 5.87
C ALA A 375 -53.64 8.92 7.21
N PRO A 376 -54.09 7.79 7.79
CA PRO A 376 -53.62 7.36 9.09
C PRO A 376 -52.09 7.20 9.05
N ARG A 377 -51.37 8.02 9.83
CA ARG A 377 -49.96 7.74 10.15
C ARG A 377 -49.96 6.43 10.92
N ASN A 378 -49.44 5.36 10.31
CA ASN A 378 -49.12 4.13 11.03
C ASN A 378 -48.21 4.50 12.22
N THR A 379 -48.76 4.57 13.43
CA THR A 379 -47.98 4.77 14.65
C THR A 379 -47.28 3.46 14.95
N PHE A 380 -45.96 3.45 14.81
CA PHE A 380 -45.14 2.31 15.20
C PHE A 380 -45.04 2.27 16.74
N ASP A 381 -45.87 1.44 17.38
CA ASP A 381 -46.06 1.39 18.85
C ASP A 381 -45.20 0.35 19.60
N ALA A 382 -44.10 -0.14 19.01
CA ALA A 382 -43.22 -1.11 19.69
C ALA A 382 -42.26 -0.41 20.67
N PRO A 383 -42.11 -0.89 21.93
CA PRO A 383 -41.16 -0.31 22.88
C PRO A 383 -39.70 -0.61 22.48
N PRO A 384 -38.77 0.36 22.59
CA PRO A 384 -37.34 0.12 22.41
C PRO A 384 -36.79 -0.95 23.37
N GLN A 385 -35.86 -1.77 22.89
CA GLN A 385 -35.16 -2.80 23.67
C GLN A 385 -33.73 -2.37 24.00
N PRO A 386 -33.11 -2.91 25.07
CA PRO A 386 -31.71 -2.61 25.38
C PRO A 386 -30.77 -3.07 24.25
N LEU A 387 -29.77 -2.24 23.93
CA LEU A 387 -28.78 -2.53 22.90
C LEU A 387 -27.96 -3.78 23.25
N PRO A 388 -27.91 -4.81 22.38
CA PRO A 388 -27.06 -5.98 22.57
C PRO A 388 -25.58 -5.61 22.66
N ARG A 389 -24.76 -6.50 23.20
CA ARG A 389 -23.30 -6.31 23.23
C ARG A 389 -22.72 -6.63 21.84
N SER A 390 -21.75 -5.82 21.40
CA SER A 390 -20.97 -6.13 20.18
C SER A 390 -20.25 -7.46 20.36
N GLY A 391 -20.40 -8.36 19.39
CA GLY A 391 -19.85 -9.72 19.47
C GLY A 391 -20.80 -10.79 19.99
N ASP A 392 -22.06 -10.46 20.27
CA ASP A 392 -23.10 -11.48 20.46
C ASP A 392 -23.49 -12.09 19.10
N VAL A 393 -22.92 -13.25 18.80
CA VAL A 393 -23.06 -13.95 17.50
C VAL A 393 -23.94 -15.17 17.67
N LYS A 394 -25.10 -15.19 17.01
CA LYS A 394 -25.94 -16.38 16.90
C LYS A 394 -25.54 -17.18 15.67
N ARG A 395 -25.28 -18.48 15.84
CA ARG A 395 -24.88 -19.41 14.77
C ARG A 395 -26.02 -20.37 14.46
N TYR A 396 -26.24 -20.63 13.17
CA TYR A 396 -27.35 -21.44 12.66
C TYR A 396 -26.88 -22.62 11.79
N HIS A 397 -25.57 -22.87 11.77
CA HIS A 397 -24.93 -24.00 11.07
C HIS A 397 -24.45 -25.07 12.06
N THR A 398 -24.32 -26.30 11.58
CA THR A 398 -23.83 -27.46 12.36
C THR A 398 -22.36 -27.81 12.06
N GLY A 399 -21.76 -27.23 11.02
CA GLY A 399 -20.37 -27.46 10.61
C GLY A 399 -19.33 -26.65 11.39
N ARG A 400 -18.05 -27.02 11.25
CA ARG A 400 -16.92 -26.30 11.88
C ARG A 400 -16.72 -24.95 11.20
N ALA A 401 -16.84 -23.86 11.96
CA ALA A 401 -16.50 -22.53 11.50
C ALA A 401 -15.06 -22.20 11.86
N VAL A 402 -14.22 -21.98 10.86
CA VAL A 402 -12.76 -21.81 11.02
C VAL A 402 -12.23 -20.55 10.36
N ALA A 403 -12.96 -20.00 9.39
CA ALA A 403 -12.50 -18.86 8.62
C ALA A 403 -12.87 -17.54 9.33
N PRO A 404 -11.93 -16.59 9.48
CA PRO A 404 -12.18 -15.36 10.21
C PRO A 404 -12.90 -14.30 9.35
N LEU A 405 -13.97 -13.73 9.90
CA LEU A 405 -14.66 -12.55 9.39
C LEU A 405 -14.66 -11.47 10.47
N GLU A 406 -14.06 -10.33 10.19
CA GLU A 406 -14.03 -9.18 11.10
C GLU A 406 -14.97 -8.09 10.57
N ILE A 407 -15.81 -7.55 11.45
CA ILE A 407 -16.73 -6.45 11.14
C ILE A 407 -16.33 -5.25 11.96
N ARG A 408 -16.04 -4.14 11.29
CA ARG A 408 -15.63 -2.87 11.90
C ARG A 408 -16.65 -1.80 11.63
N THR A 409 -17.01 -1.06 12.65
CA THR A 409 -17.82 0.16 12.54
C THR A 409 -16.99 1.32 13.06
N ARG A 410 -17.18 2.52 12.50
CA ARG A 410 -16.41 3.71 12.92
C ARG A 410 -17.10 4.40 14.09
N ALA A 411 -16.31 4.91 15.04
CA ALA A 411 -16.80 5.75 16.11
C ALA A 411 -17.18 7.12 15.54
N VAL A 412 -18.33 7.64 15.98
CA VAL A 412 -18.96 8.85 15.46
C VAL A 412 -18.07 10.09 15.70
N GLU A 413 -17.83 10.87 14.64
CA GLU A 413 -17.47 12.29 14.72
C GLU A 413 -18.76 13.13 14.66
N ARG A 414 -18.78 14.28 15.37
CA ARG A 414 -19.94 15.10 15.86
C ARG A 414 -21.20 15.28 14.98
N ASP A 415 -21.21 14.90 13.71
CA ASP A 415 -22.27 15.21 12.75
C ASP A 415 -23.04 13.99 12.18
N TYR A 416 -22.74 12.76 12.60
CA TYR A 416 -23.49 11.55 12.19
C TYR A 416 -24.12 10.85 13.39
N ALA A 417 -25.44 10.63 13.40
CA ALA A 417 -26.14 9.96 14.50
C ALA A 417 -25.56 8.56 14.84
N ASP A 418 -25.70 8.14 16.10
CA ASP A 418 -25.24 6.85 16.65
C ASP A 418 -25.90 5.65 15.93
N ARG A 419 -25.35 5.27 14.78
CA ARG A 419 -25.85 4.14 14.00
C ARG A 419 -25.24 2.84 14.48
N HIS A 420 -26.11 1.89 14.78
CA HIS A 420 -25.75 0.52 15.09
C HIS A 420 -26.06 -0.38 13.89
N TYR A 421 -25.49 -1.59 13.90
CA TYR A 421 -25.56 -2.51 12.78
C TYR A 421 -25.99 -3.89 13.28
N PHE A 422 -26.97 -4.47 12.60
CA PHE A 422 -27.35 -5.86 12.76
C PHE A 422 -27.04 -6.61 11.48
N VAL A 423 -26.07 -7.51 11.56
CA VAL A 423 -25.48 -8.19 10.41
C VAL A 423 -26.03 -9.61 10.32
N LYS A 424 -26.34 -10.04 9.11
CA LYS A 424 -26.81 -11.37 8.74
C LYS A 424 -25.92 -11.94 7.63
N ILE A 425 -25.39 -13.12 7.87
CA ILE A 425 -24.58 -13.88 6.90
C ILE A 425 -25.45 -15.03 6.40
N THR A 426 -25.68 -15.08 5.08
CA THR A 426 -26.46 -16.13 4.43
C THR A 426 -25.62 -16.91 3.43
N ASP A 427 -25.97 -18.17 3.22
CA ASP A 427 -25.37 -19.01 2.18
C ASP A 427 -25.70 -18.45 0.79
N TYR A 428 -24.73 -18.41 -0.12
CA TYR A 428 -24.90 -17.74 -1.41
C TYR A 428 -25.91 -18.42 -2.35
N GLU A 429 -26.03 -19.76 -2.27
CA GLU A 429 -26.90 -20.53 -3.17
C GLU A 429 -28.30 -20.72 -2.57
N THR A 430 -28.37 -20.98 -1.27
CA THR A 430 -29.61 -21.37 -0.58
C THR A 430 -30.28 -20.22 0.18
N ASP A 431 -29.60 -19.07 0.30
CA ASP A 431 -29.95 -17.94 1.18
C ASP A 431 -30.22 -18.35 2.64
N ARG A 432 -29.74 -19.54 3.04
CA ARG A 432 -29.91 -20.05 4.40
C ARG A 432 -29.07 -19.21 5.35
N ARG A 433 -29.70 -18.70 6.40
CA ARG A 433 -29.02 -17.97 7.48
C ARG A 433 -27.97 -18.83 8.17
N ILE A 434 -26.73 -18.36 8.22
CA ILE A 434 -25.57 -19.03 8.80
C ILE A 434 -25.19 -18.41 10.15
N ALA A 435 -25.13 -17.08 10.21
CA ALA A 435 -24.85 -16.37 11.44
C ALA A 435 -25.50 -14.98 11.45
N THR A 436 -25.78 -14.47 12.64
CA THR A 436 -26.15 -13.07 12.86
C THR A 436 -25.31 -12.47 13.97
N ALA A 437 -25.03 -11.17 13.87
CA ALA A 437 -24.26 -10.45 14.87
C ALA A 437 -24.77 -9.02 15.01
N PHE A 438 -24.88 -8.56 16.26
CA PHE A 438 -25.07 -7.14 16.54
C PHE A 438 -23.73 -6.45 16.74
N VAL A 439 -23.56 -5.26 16.15
CA VAL A 439 -22.35 -4.46 16.23
C VAL A 439 -22.73 -3.02 16.54
N ARG A 440 -22.28 -2.50 17.68
CA ARG A 440 -22.50 -1.09 18.03
C ARG A 440 -21.62 -0.20 17.14
N GLY A 441 -22.02 1.06 16.91
CA GLY A 441 -21.18 2.03 16.21
C GLY A 441 -19.87 2.26 16.99
N GLY A 442 -18.73 2.20 16.30
CA GLY A 442 -17.40 2.32 16.88
C GLY A 442 -16.77 1.03 17.41
N ASP A 443 -17.53 -0.06 17.47
CA ASP A 443 -17.02 -1.36 17.93
C ASP A 443 -16.53 -2.24 16.77
N THR A 444 -15.75 -3.26 17.11
CA THR A 444 -15.30 -4.29 16.17
C THR A 444 -15.69 -5.67 16.67
N THR A 445 -16.21 -6.51 15.77
CA THR A 445 -16.68 -7.87 16.09
C THR A 445 -16.00 -8.89 15.20
N LYS A 446 -15.51 -9.99 15.79
CA LYS A 446 -14.92 -11.13 15.07
C LYS A 446 -15.88 -12.31 15.07
N ILE A 447 -16.12 -12.85 13.88
CA ILE A 447 -17.04 -13.94 13.61
C ILE A 447 -16.25 -15.04 12.90
N SER A 448 -16.38 -16.29 13.37
CA SER A 448 -15.87 -17.44 12.62
C SER A 448 -16.98 -17.94 11.71
N VAL A 449 -16.68 -18.11 10.42
CA VAL A 449 -17.59 -18.55 9.36
C VAL A 449 -17.10 -19.90 8.82
N PRO A 450 -18.01 -20.82 8.42
CA PRO A 450 -17.62 -22.03 7.70
C PRO A 450 -16.99 -21.73 6.33
N LEU A 451 -16.34 -22.72 5.73
CA LEU A 451 -15.83 -22.61 4.36
C LEU A 451 -17.00 -22.65 3.37
N GLY A 452 -16.93 -21.85 2.30
CA GLY A 452 -18.00 -21.69 1.32
C GLY A 452 -18.15 -20.25 0.85
N THR A 453 -19.19 -20.01 0.06
CA THR A 453 -19.53 -18.69 -0.47
C THR A 453 -20.75 -18.14 0.27
N PHE A 454 -20.66 -16.92 0.80
CA PHE A 454 -21.73 -16.30 1.59
C PHE A 454 -22.05 -14.88 1.14
N ARG A 455 -23.26 -14.44 1.43
CA ARG A 455 -23.73 -13.06 1.27
C ARG A 455 -23.78 -12.36 2.61
N LEU A 456 -23.57 -11.05 2.59
CA LEU A 456 -23.62 -10.19 3.75
C LEU A 456 -24.79 -9.23 3.62
N LYS A 457 -25.79 -9.39 4.49
CA LYS A 457 -26.91 -8.45 4.64
C LYS A 457 -26.74 -7.72 5.96
N TYR A 458 -27.08 -6.44 6.04
CA TYR A 458 -27.13 -5.73 7.31
C TYR A 458 -28.30 -4.75 7.38
N ALA A 459 -28.83 -4.60 8.59
CA ALA A 459 -29.77 -3.57 8.97
C ALA A 459 -29.02 -2.50 9.76
N THR A 460 -29.33 -1.22 9.53
CA THR A 460 -28.77 -0.11 10.31
C THR A 460 -29.84 0.87 10.76
N GLY A 461 -29.61 1.46 11.93
CA GLY A 461 -30.46 2.50 12.51
C GLY A 461 -30.01 2.87 13.92
N GLU A 462 -30.77 3.75 14.57
CA GLU A 462 -30.41 4.38 15.84
C GLU A 462 -31.00 3.64 17.04
N THR A 463 -32.30 3.38 17.03
CA THR A 463 -33.01 2.78 18.17
C THR A 463 -33.26 1.30 17.92
N TRP A 464 -32.83 0.43 18.83
CA TRP A 464 -33.03 -1.02 18.70
C TRP A 464 -34.39 -1.45 19.27
N TYR A 465 -35.14 -2.25 18.52
CA TYR A 465 -36.46 -2.80 18.87
C TYR A 465 -36.49 -4.34 18.93
N GLY A 466 -35.33 -5.00 18.80
CA GLY A 466 -35.19 -6.45 18.84
C GLY A 466 -34.98 -7.09 17.46
N GLU A 467 -34.66 -8.39 17.43
CA GLU A 467 -34.22 -9.11 16.20
C GLU A 467 -35.28 -9.24 15.10
N ASN A 468 -36.55 -8.99 15.39
CA ASN A 468 -37.62 -9.05 14.39
C ASN A 468 -37.92 -7.68 13.78
N LEU A 469 -37.79 -6.61 14.57
CA LEU A 469 -38.12 -5.23 14.20
C LEU A 469 -36.87 -4.39 13.89
N HIS A 470 -35.68 -4.90 14.24
CA HIS A 470 -34.37 -4.26 14.09
C HIS A 470 -34.36 -2.85 14.65
N PHE A 471 -34.37 -1.84 13.78
CA PHE A 471 -34.31 -0.42 14.14
C PHE A 471 -35.64 0.32 13.93
N GLY A 472 -36.74 -0.43 13.78
CA GLY A 472 -38.08 0.13 13.57
C GLY A 472 -38.32 0.61 12.13
N PRO A 473 -39.22 1.58 11.92
CA PRO A 473 -39.61 2.02 10.58
C PRO A 473 -38.48 2.70 9.80
N GLU A 474 -37.52 3.29 10.51
CA GLU A 474 -36.33 3.93 9.93
C GLU A 474 -35.19 2.94 9.63
N THR A 475 -35.44 1.64 9.78
CA THR A 475 -34.42 0.63 9.47
C THR A 475 -34.04 0.70 8.00
N VAL A 476 -32.75 0.91 7.73
CA VAL A 476 -32.19 0.77 6.40
C VAL A 476 -31.61 -0.63 6.29
N TYR A 477 -32.20 -1.44 5.40
CA TYR A 477 -31.69 -2.76 5.05
C TYR A 477 -30.80 -2.65 3.82
N SER A 478 -29.68 -3.34 3.84
CA SER A 478 -28.73 -3.35 2.74
C SER A 478 -28.11 -4.72 2.58
N GLU A 479 -27.85 -5.10 1.33
CA GLU A 479 -27.12 -6.31 0.97
C GLU A 479 -25.83 -5.89 0.28
N ALA A 480 -24.73 -6.54 0.62
CA ALA A 480 -23.47 -6.33 -0.08
C ALA A 480 -23.47 -7.10 -1.41
N ASP A 481 -23.16 -6.39 -2.50
CA ASP A 481 -23.15 -6.96 -3.86
C ASP A 481 -22.07 -8.04 -4.03
N GLN A 482 -21.06 -8.03 -3.15
CA GLN A 482 -19.92 -8.94 -3.22
C GLN A 482 -20.13 -10.18 -2.35
N ALA A 483 -20.07 -11.35 -2.99
CA ALA A 483 -20.01 -12.63 -2.29
C ALA A 483 -18.65 -12.81 -1.58
N LEU A 484 -18.70 -13.29 -0.34
CA LEU A 484 -17.54 -13.59 0.50
C LEU A 484 -17.18 -15.07 0.35
N TYR A 485 -16.01 -15.37 -0.22
CA TYR A 485 -15.56 -16.73 -0.49
C TYR A 485 -14.49 -17.17 0.49
N PHE A 486 -14.82 -18.15 1.34
CA PHE A 486 -13.93 -18.69 2.36
C PHE A 486 -13.44 -20.08 1.95
N ALA A 487 -12.14 -20.23 1.73
CA ALA A 487 -11.47 -21.47 1.34
C ALA A 487 -10.27 -21.78 2.23
N ASP A 488 -9.91 -23.07 2.25
CA ASP A 488 -8.68 -23.57 2.86
C ASP A 488 -7.51 -23.37 1.88
N GLN A 489 -6.47 -22.66 2.31
CA GLN A 489 -5.25 -22.42 1.53
C GLN A 489 -4.08 -23.28 2.01
N GLY A 490 -4.37 -24.38 2.70
CA GLY A 490 -3.40 -25.38 3.16
C GLY A 490 -2.75 -25.02 4.51
N ASN A 491 -2.24 -23.79 4.65
CA ASN A 491 -1.61 -23.33 5.90
C ASN A 491 -2.42 -22.24 6.65
N GLN A 492 -3.41 -21.63 5.98
CA GLN A 492 -4.28 -20.60 6.52
C GLN A 492 -5.66 -20.65 5.85
N TYR A 493 -6.68 -20.11 6.51
CA TYR A 493 -8.00 -19.91 5.92
C TYR A 493 -8.11 -18.50 5.35
N SER A 494 -8.71 -18.34 4.17
CA SER A 494 -9.02 -17.02 3.66
C SER A 494 -10.02 -16.33 4.60
N GLY A 495 -9.80 -15.06 4.94
CA GLY A 495 -10.67 -14.28 5.80
C GLY A 495 -10.99 -12.91 5.20
N TYR A 496 -12.00 -12.24 5.75
CA TYR A 496 -12.43 -10.92 5.31
C TYR A 496 -12.50 -9.94 6.49
N THR A 497 -12.19 -8.68 6.22
CA THR A 497 -12.54 -7.56 7.10
C THR A 497 -13.53 -6.68 6.36
N VAL A 498 -14.67 -6.43 6.98
CA VAL A 498 -15.77 -5.63 6.42
C VAL A 498 -15.97 -4.39 7.27
N GLU A 499 -15.85 -3.22 6.64
CA GLU A 499 -16.06 -1.93 7.26
C GLU A 499 -17.46 -1.41 6.91
N LEU A 500 -18.36 -1.38 7.89
CA LEU A 500 -19.77 -0.99 7.70
C LEU A 500 -19.99 0.47 8.10
N PHE A 501 -19.44 1.43 7.34
CA PHE A 501 -19.79 2.84 7.47
C PHE A 501 -19.75 3.52 6.11
N LEU A 502 -20.57 4.58 5.93
CA LEU A 502 -20.69 5.26 4.65
C LEU A 502 -19.38 6.02 4.33
N GLN A 503 -18.61 5.53 3.37
CA GLN A 503 -17.37 6.14 2.94
C GLN A 503 -17.52 6.67 1.51
N ARG A 504 -17.15 7.95 1.28
CA ARG A 504 -16.99 8.47 -0.08
C ARG A 504 -15.87 7.68 -0.76
N ASN A 505 -16.21 6.86 -1.75
CA ASN A 505 -15.34 5.86 -2.41
C ASN A 505 -15.11 4.54 -1.64
N GLY A 506 -16.05 4.09 -0.80
CA GLY A 506 -16.00 2.76 -0.20
C GLY A 506 -15.90 1.61 -1.23
N ASN A 507 -15.26 0.51 -0.85
CA ASN A 507 -14.96 -0.64 -1.73
C ASN A 507 -16.02 -1.76 -1.67
N LEU A 508 -16.86 -1.77 -0.64
CA LEU A 508 -18.04 -2.63 -0.55
C LEU A 508 -19.26 -1.86 -1.08
N ARG A 509 -19.76 -2.26 -2.25
CA ARG A 509 -21.05 -1.75 -2.74
C ARG A 509 -22.18 -2.48 -2.04
N THR A 510 -23.25 -1.75 -1.77
CA THR A 510 -24.40 -2.27 -1.07
C THR A 510 -25.67 -1.74 -1.71
N ASP A 511 -26.54 -2.65 -2.11
CA ASP A 511 -27.87 -2.32 -2.60
C ASP A 511 -28.85 -2.23 -1.43
N ARG A 512 -29.75 -1.25 -1.50
CA ARG A 512 -30.83 -1.12 -0.51
C ARG A 512 -31.89 -2.17 -0.82
N ILE A 513 -32.15 -3.05 0.14
CA ILE A 513 -33.11 -4.14 0.02
C ILE A 513 -34.38 -3.88 0.85
N GLY A 514 -35.45 -4.59 0.53
CA GLY A 514 -36.69 -4.56 1.30
C GLY A 514 -36.57 -5.32 2.63
N ARG A 515 -37.51 -5.09 3.56
CA ARG A 515 -37.59 -5.85 4.81
C ARG A 515 -37.82 -7.35 4.57
N ASP A 516 -38.59 -7.68 3.53
CA ASP A 516 -38.93 -9.07 3.18
C ASP A 516 -37.76 -9.82 2.53
N GLU A 517 -36.80 -9.07 1.96
CA GLU A 517 -35.58 -9.60 1.34
C GLU A 517 -34.43 -9.77 2.36
N PHE A 518 -34.53 -9.08 3.49
CA PHE A 518 -33.54 -9.12 4.56
C PHE A 518 -33.66 -10.39 5.40
#